data_AF-A0A4Q3AH02-F1
#
_entry.id   AF-A0A4Q3AH02-F1
#
_cell.length_a   1.000
_cell.length_b   1.000
_cell.length_c   1.000
_cell.angle_alpha   90.00
_cell.angle_beta   90.00
_cell.angle_gamma   90.00
#
_symmetry.space_group_name_H-M   'P 1'
#
loop_
_entity.id
_entity.type
_entity.pdbx_description
1 polymer ?
#
loop_
_entity_poly.entity_id
_entity_poly.type
_entity_poly.pdbx_seq_one_letter_code
_entity_poly.pdbx_strand_id
1 'polypeptide(L)'
;MAKAPANKQVTEPALSNRERPSEPQRYNASKEELLEFYKQMLLIRRFEEKAGQLYGLGFIGGFCHLYIGQEAVAVGLQSGLDGDKDSVITGYRDHGHMLAYGIDPKVIMAELTGRGAGISRGKGGSMHMFSTEKKFYGGHGIVGAQVSLGTGLAFAHKYNEDGGVAMAYFGDGASNQGQVYESFNMAELWKLPIIYVIENNQYAMGTSVNRSSAEDQLYKRGESFRIPGIQVDGMDVLACRGAAEEALAWVRAGKGPIILEMKTYRYRGHS
;
A
#
# COMPACT_ATOMS: atom_id res chain seq x y z
N MET A 1 -36.21 -5.45 50.21
CA MET A 1 -35.82 -6.49 49.23
C MET A 1 -35.33 -5.80 47.97
N ALA A 2 -34.03 -5.81 47.71
CA ALA A 2 -33.46 -5.21 46.50
C ALA A 2 -33.72 -6.14 45.29
N LYS A 3 -34.33 -5.61 44.23
CA LYS A 3 -34.50 -6.34 42.96
C LYS A 3 -33.14 -6.54 42.32
N ALA A 4 -32.80 -7.78 41.99
CA ALA A 4 -31.62 -8.13 41.22
C ALA A 4 -31.65 -7.41 39.84
N PRO A 5 -30.48 -6.97 39.32
CA PRO A 5 -30.43 -6.32 38.01
C PRO A 5 -30.81 -7.33 36.92
N ALA A 6 -31.65 -6.89 35.99
CA ALA A 6 -32.06 -7.70 34.85
C ALA A 6 -30.82 -8.13 34.04
N ASN A 7 -30.74 -9.43 33.76
CA ASN A 7 -29.71 -10.03 32.94
C ASN A 7 -29.82 -9.42 31.53
N LYS A 8 -28.92 -8.49 31.17
CA LYS A 8 -28.84 -7.97 29.80
C LYS A 8 -28.42 -9.14 28.91
N GLN A 9 -29.38 -9.74 28.21
CA GLN A 9 -29.07 -10.60 27.08
C GLN A 9 -28.21 -9.78 26.12
N VAL A 10 -26.95 -10.17 26.00
CA VAL A 10 -26.07 -9.71 24.93
C VAL A 10 -26.65 -10.35 23.68
N THR A 11 -27.50 -9.61 22.97
CA THR A 11 -27.93 -10.01 21.63
C THR A 11 -26.67 -10.05 20.78
N GLU A 12 -26.31 -11.23 20.26
CA GLU A 12 -25.26 -11.33 19.26
C GLU A 12 -25.54 -10.32 18.16
N PRO A 13 -24.55 -9.51 17.74
CA PRO A 13 -24.74 -8.57 16.66
C PRO A 13 -25.28 -9.32 15.45
N ALA A 14 -26.30 -8.78 14.79
CA ALA A 14 -26.79 -9.36 13.55
C ALA A 14 -25.60 -9.57 12.59
N LEU A 15 -25.30 -10.82 12.25
CA LEU A 15 -24.26 -11.14 11.30
C LEU A 15 -24.58 -10.40 10.01
N SER A 16 -23.67 -9.52 9.60
CA SER A 16 -23.76 -8.82 8.33
C SER A 16 -24.00 -9.85 7.21
N ASN A 17 -25.05 -9.71 6.40
CA ASN A 17 -25.32 -10.55 5.21
C ASN A 17 -24.27 -10.38 4.08
N ARG A 18 -23.07 -9.88 4.40
CA ARG A 18 -21.99 -9.61 3.46
C ARG A 18 -20.86 -10.59 3.76
N GLU A 19 -20.45 -11.31 2.73
CA GLU A 19 -19.24 -12.12 2.77
C GLU A 19 -18.04 -11.23 3.13
N ARG A 20 -17.13 -11.76 3.95
CA ARG A 20 -15.89 -11.09 4.35
C ARG A 20 -14.72 -12.04 4.15
N PRO A 21 -13.51 -11.52 3.87
CA PRO A 21 -12.30 -12.32 3.84
C PRO A 21 -12.06 -12.95 5.21
N SER A 22 -11.30 -14.03 5.22
CA SER A 22 -10.85 -14.67 6.45
C SER A 22 -9.92 -13.72 7.21
N GLU A 23 -9.76 -13.93 8.51
CA GLU A 23 -8.74 -13.23 9.26
C GLU A 23 -7.36 -13.72 8.81
N PRO A 24 -6.48 -12.82 8.33
CA PRO A 24 -5.20 -13.24 7.78
C PRO A 24 -4.34 -13.84 8.89
N GLN A 25 -3.74 -14.98 8.58
CA GLN A 25 -2.81 -15.62 9.47
C GLN A 25 -1.40 -15.12 9.18
N ARG A 26 -0.59 -14.98 10.22
CA ARG A 26 0.83 -14.64 10.08
C ARG A 26 1.52 -15.69 9.21
N TYR A 27 2.24 -15.24 8.18
CA TYR A 27 2.86 -16.14 7.21
C TYR A 27 3.90 -17.07 7.85
N ASN A 28 3.81 -18.36 7.57
CA ASN A 28 4.75 -19.36 8.06
C ASN A 28 5.94 -19.51 7.10
N ALA A 29 6.87 -18.54 7.17
CA ALA A 29 8.03 -18.49 6.30
C ALA A 29 9.08 -19.56 6.62
N SER A 30 9.71 -20.10 5.58
CA SER A 30 10.96 -20.83 5.66
C SER A 30 12.12 -19.93 6.13
N LYS A 31 13.24 -20.54 6.48
CA LYS A 31 14.46 -19.81 6.85
C LYS A 31 14.98 -18.97 5.69
N GLU A 32 14.90 -19.50 4.48
CA GLU A 32 15.33 -18.86 3.25
C GLU A 32 14.51 -17.61 2.96
N GLU A 33 13.18 -17.69 3.10
CA GLU A 33 12.27 -16.54 2.94
C GLU A 33 12.49 -15.48 4.02
N LEU A 34 12.69 -15.89 5.28
CA LEU A 34 13.01 -14.95 6.36
C LEU A 34 14.30 -14.16 6.06
N LEU A 35 15.33 -14.84 5.56
CA LEU A 35 16.58 -14.19 5.15
C LEU A 35 16.37 -13.24 3.97
N GLU A 36 15.52 -13.62 3.01
CA GLU A 36 15.22 -12.77 1.86
C GLU A 36 14.45 -11.51 2.27
N PHE A 37 13.39 -11.64 3.07
CA PHE A 37 12.65 -10.49 3.61
C PHE A 37 13.57 -9.55 4.37
N TYR A 38 14.46 -10.10 5.21
CA TYR A 38 15.44 -9.30 5.95
C TYR A 38 16.40 -8.56 5.02
N LYS A 39 16.95 -9.23 4.01
CA LYS A 39 17.86 -8.61 3.03
C LYS A 39 17.18 -7.49 2.26
N GLN A 40 15.94 -7.70 1.79
CA GLN A 40 15.20 -6.67 1.05
C GLN A 40 14.88 -5.46 1.93
N MET A 41 14.37 -5.66 3.14
CA MET A 41 14.13 -4.54 4.07
C MET A 41 15.41 -3.78 4.41
N LEU A 42 16.53 -4.48 4.62
CA LEU A 42 17.82 -3.85 4.89
C LEU A 42 18.37 -3.10 3.67
N LEU A 43 18.19 -3.64 2.45
CA LEU A 43 18.55 -2.96 1.22
C LEU A 43 17.78 -1.64 1.10
N ILE A 44 16.46 -1.67 1.28
CA ILE A 44 15.61 -0.47 1.28
C ILE A 44 16.14 0.52 2.33
N ARG A 45 16.32 0.09 3.58
CA ARG A 45 16.82 0.96 4.65
C ARG A 45 18.14 1.65 4.27
N ARG A 46 19.12 0.89 3.78
CA ARG A 46 20.45 1.43 3.41
C ARG A 46 20.39 2.34 2.20
N PHE A 47 19.55 2.02 1.23
CA PHE A 47 19.31 2.85 0.07
C PHE A 47 18.72 4.21 0.48
N GLU A 48 17.69 4.19 1.32
CA GLU A 48 16.99 5.36 1.83
C GLU A 48 17.89 6.24 2.71
N GLU A 49 18.71 5.63 3.58
CA GLU A 49 19.72 6.37 4.36
C GLU A 49 20.71 7.11 3.45
N LYS A 50 21.12 6.46 2.36
CA LYS A 50 22.02 7.07 1.37
C LYS A 50 21.33 8.17 0.57
N ALA A 51 20.08 7.96 0.16
CA ALA A 51 19.26 8.99 -0.50
C ALA A 51 19.12 10.23 0.41
N GLY A 52 18.78 10.04 1.69
CA GLY A 52 18.70 11.12 2.67
C GLY A 52 20.03 11.87 2.84
N GLN A 53 21.16 11.16 2.87
CA GLN A 53 22.49 11.80 2.90
C GLN A 53 22.74 12.66 1.65
N LEU A 54 22.47 12.12 0.45
CA LEU A 54 22.68 12.84 -0.81
C LEU A 54 21.74 14.04 -0.97
N TYR A 55 20.52 13.94 -0.46
CA TYR A 55 19.58 15.06 -0.39
C TYR A 55 20.11 16.18 0.50
N GLY A 56 20.59 15.84 1.70
CA GLY A 56 21.21 16.82 2.61
C GLY A 56 22.47 17.49 2.03
N LEU A 57 23.17 16.82 1.11
CA LEU A 57 24.32 17.37 0.38
C LEU A 57 23.92 18.16 -0.89
N GLY A 58 22.64 18.24 -1.23
CA GLY A 58 22.13 18.96 -2.40
C GLY A 58 22.30 18.23 -3.74
N PHE A 59 22.59 16.93 -3.73
CA PHE A 59 22.72 16.12 -4.96
C PHE A 59 21.38 15.65 -5.53
N ILE A 60 20.32 15.70 -4.73
CA ILE A 60 18.94 15.37 -5.14
C ILE A 60 18.16 16.68 -5.15
N GLY A 61 17.60 17.05 -6.31
CA GLY A 61 16.79 18.26 -6.46
C GLY A 61 15.33 18.04 -6.08
N GLY A 62 14.64 19.10 -5.64
CA GLY A 62 13.22 19.05 -5.28
C GLY A 62 12.96 18.48 -3.88
N PHE A 63 11.98 17.60 -3.76
CA PHE A 63 11.58 16.95 -2.50
C PHE A 63 12.04 15.50 -2.46
N CYS A 64 12.51 15.01 -1.30
CA CYS A 64 12.99 13.62 -1.14
C CYS A 64 12.16 12.85 -0.10
N HIS A 65 11.25 11.99 -0.55
CA HIS A 65 10.32 11.30 0.34
C HIS A 65 10.82 9.92 0.74
N LEU A 66 11.48 9.84 1.90
CA LEU A 66 12.15 8.61 2.32
C LEU A 66 11.20 7.52 2.83
N TYR A 67 11.29 6.28 2.37
CA TYR A 67 10.42 5.17 2.80
C TYR A 67 10.79 4.54 4.17
N ILE A 68 11.67 5.19 4.94
CA ILE A 68 12.19 4.70 6.22
C ILE A 68 11.06 4.52 7.26
N GLY A 69 10.89 3.28 7.72
CA GLY A 69 9.90 2.87 8.72
C GLY A 69 8.73 2.07 8.16
N GLN A 70 8.61 1.96 6.83
CA GLN A 70 7.50 1.26 6.15
C GLN A 70 7.98 0.01 5.37
N GLU A 71 9.24 -0.41 5.51
CA GLU A 71 9.86 -1.42 4.65
C GLU A 71 9.14 -2.78 4.70
N ALA A 72 8.64 -3.18 5.87
CA ALA A 72 7.89 -4.41 6.06
C ALA A 72 6.57 -4.43 5.25
N VAL A 73 5.96 -3.27 5.01
CA VAL A 73 4.74 -3.15 4.20
C VAL A 73 5.04 -3.51 2.75
N ALA A 74 5.99 -2.80 2.10
CA ALA A 74 6.36 -3.07 0.72
C ALA A 74 6.85 -4.51 0.52
N VAL A 75 7.81 -4.97 1.35
CA VAL A 75 8.40 -6.31 1.21
C VAL A 75 7.38 -7.41 1.46
N GLY A 76 6.59 -7.30 2.53
CA GLY A 76 5.63 -8.34 2.89
C GLY A 76 4.49 -8.44 1.89
N LEU A 77 3.92 -7.31 1.44
CA LEU A 77 2.82 -7.35 0.48
C LEU A 77 3.27 -7.76 -0.93
N GLN A 78 4.36 -7.19 -1.42
CA GLN A 78 4.79 -7.41 -2.80
C GLN A 78 5.41 -8.78 -3.03
N SER A 79 5.95 -9.43 -1.98
CA SER A 79 6.43 -10.82 -2.09
C SER A 79 5.32 -11.85 -2.30
N GLY A 80 4.04 -11.44 -2.21
CA GLY A 80 2.90 -12.26 -2.62
C GLY A 80 2.45 -12.08 -4.07
N LEU A 81 2.97 -11.08 -4.77
CA LEU A 81 2.52 -10.74 -6.12
C LEU A 81 3.14 -11.64 -7.19
N ASP A 82 2.40 -11.83 -8.28
CA ASP A 82 2.93 -12.38 -9.53
C ASP A 82 3.54 -11.24 -10.36
N GLY A 83 4.86 -11.08 -10.30
CA GLY A 83 5.58 -9.97 -10.94
C GLY A 83 5.45 -9.89 -12.47
N ASP A 84 5.00 -10.96 -13.13
CA ASP A 84 4.78 -10.98 -14.58
C ASP A 84 3.38 -10.46 -14.97
N LYS A 85 2.45 -10.42 -14.01
CA LYS A 85 1.03 -10.09 -14.26
C LYS A 85 0.53 -8.92 -13.44
N ASP A 86 0.78 -8.94 -12.15
CA ASP A 86 0.22 -7.98 -11.21
C ASP A 86 0.87 -6.60 -11.40
N SER A 87 0.11 -5.56 -11.11
CA SER A 87 0.55 -4.17 -11.23
C SER A 87 0.62 -3.51 -9.87
N VAL A 88 1.66 -2.73 -9.62
CA VAL A 88 1.78 -1.90 -8.41
C VAL A 88 1.72 -0.43 -8.79
N ILE A 89 0.95 0.35 -8.04
CA ILE A 89 0.84 1.79 -8.20
C ILE A 89 0.90 2.47 -6.83
N THR A 90 1.67 3.55 -6.72
CA THR A 90 1.93 4.22 -5.45
C THR A 90 2.04 5.74 -5.59
N GLY A 91 1.94 6.44 -4.46
CA GLY A 91 2.25 7.87 -4.38
C GLY A 91 3.74 8.16 -4.48
N TYR A 92 4.15 9.34 -4.05
CA TYR A 92 5.52 9.86 -4.17
C TYR A 92 6.56 9.28 -3.18
N ARG A 93 6.20 8.34 -2.30
CA ARG A 93 7.12 7.67 -1.36
C ARG A 93 7.46 6.28 -1.88
N ASP A 94 8.06 6.22 -3.07
CA ASP A 94 8.04 5.04 -3.94
C ASP A 94 9.37 4.27 -4.04
N HIS A 95 10.50 4.79 -3.55
CA HIS A 95 11.81 4.14 -3.77
C HIS A 95 11.87 2.75 -3.14
N GLY A 96 11.40 2.62 -1.89
CA GLY A 96 11.28 1.33 -1.21
C GLY A 96 10.38 0.34 -1.95
N HIS A 97 9.27 0.80 -2.53
CA HIS A 97 8.42 -0.05 -3.35
C HIS A 97 9.11 -0.53 -4.62
N MET A 98 9.85 0.34 -5.32
CA MET A 98 10.58 -0.04 -6.53
C MET A 98 11.66 -1.09 -6.27
N LEU A 99 12.36 -0.94 -5.15
CA LEU A 99 13.37 -1.90 -4.70
C LEU A 99 12.73 -3.26 -4.37
N ALA A 100 11.61 -3.25 -3.66
CA ALA A 100 10.83 -4.47 -3.39
C ALA A 100 10.27 -5.10 -4.67
N TYR A 101 9.94 -4.29 -5.69
CA TYR A 101 9.52 -4.75 -7.02
C TYR A 101 10.67 -5.20 -7.94
N GLY A 102 11.90 -5.24 -7.43
CA GLY A 102 13.06 -5.80 -8.14
C GLY A 102 13.72 -4.86 -9.15
N ILE A 103 13.49 -3.55 -9.07
CA ILE A 103 14.16 -2.57 -9.94
C ILE A 103 15.59 -2.34 -9.43
N ASP A 104 16.58 -2.28 -10.33
CA ASP A 104 18.00 -2.10 -9.98
C ASP A 104 18.21 -0.80 -9.15
N PRO A 105 18.76 -0.91 -7.92
CA PRO A 105 19.07 0.25 -7.08
C PRO A 105 19.90 1.33 -7.79
N LYS A 106 20.78 0.95 -8.72
CA LYS A 106 21.60 1.90 -9.48
C LYS A 106 20.76 2.80 -10.36
N VAL A 107 19.74 2.24 -11.00
CA VAL A 107 18.81 2.98 -11.86
C VAL A 107 17.95 3.94 -11.03
N ILE A 108 17.48 3.49 -9.86
CA ILE A 108 16.72 4.35 -8.93
C ILE A 108 17.59 5.49 -8.43
N MET A 109 18.82 5.22 -8.00
CA MET A 109 19.75 6.26 -7.53
C MET A 109 20.16 7.24 -8.65
N ALA A 110 20.29 6.75 -9.87
CA ALA A 110 20.52 7.60 -11.04
C ALA A 110 19.33 8.54 -11.28
N GLU A 111 18.10 8.07 -11.12
CA GLU A 111 16.90 8.91 -11.22
C GLU A 111 16.85 9.97 -10.11
N LEU A 112 17.09 9.57 -8.86
CA LEU A 112 17.13 10.49 -7.71
C LEU A 112 18.13 11.64 -7.90
N THR A 113 19.29 11.34 -8.49
CA THR A 113 20.36 12.31 -8.71
C THR A 113 20.30 12.99 -10.08
N GLY A 114 19.17 12.90 -10.79
CA GLY A 114 18.92 13.60 -12.05
C GLY A 114 19.81 13.16 -13.20
N ARG A 115 20.25 11.90 -13.21
CA ARG A 115 21.15 11.35 -14.23
C ARG A 115 20.35 10.70 -15.36
N GLY A 116 20.85 10.81 -16.59
CA GLY A 116 20.19 10.24 -17.78
C GLY A 116 20.03 8.72 -17.78
N ALA A 117 20.79 8.01 -16.92
CA ALA A 117 20.65 6.57 -16.69
C ALA A 117 19.48 6.20 -15.75
N GLY A 118 18.78 7.19 -15.18
CA GLY A 118 17.60 6.97 -14.37
C GLY A 118 16.44 6.39 -15.16
N ILE A 119 15.50 5.74 -14.47
CA ILE A 119 14.38 5.02 -15.09
C ILE A 119 13.47 5.92 -15.94
N SER A 120 13.39 7.19 -15.58
CA SER A 120 12.66 8.25 -16.29
C SER A 120 13.63 9.28 -16.90
N ARG A 121 14.86 8.82 -17.20
CA ARG A 121 15.96 9.60 -17.79
C ARG A 121 16.36 10.82 -16.94
N GLY A 122 16.25 10.71 -15.62
CA GLY A 122 16.62 11.75 -14.67
C GLY A 122 15.65 12.94 -14.61
N LYS A 123 14.45 12.79 -15.16
CA LYS A 123 13.43 13.87 -15.21
C LYS A 123 12.38 13.75 -14.11
N GLY A 124 12.15 12.55 -13.60
CA GLY A 124 11.13 12.27 -12.60
C GLY A 124 11.61 12.54 -11.18
N GLY A 125 12.92 12.37 -10.94
CA GLY A 125 13.51 12.60 -9.63
C GLY A 125 12.90 11.70 -8.55
N SER A 126 12.86 12.18 -7.31
CA SER A 126 12.39 11.40 -6.16
C SER A 126 10.89 11.12 -6.14
N MET A 127 10.08 11.75 -6.98
CA MET A 127 8.63 11.65 -6.87
C MET A 127 7.95 10.98 -8.06
N HIS A 128 8.65 10.67 -9.16
CA HIS A 128 8.01 10.23 -10.40
C HIS A 128 8.79 9.11 -11.08
N MET A 129 8.64 7.88 -10.59
CA MET A 129 9.37 6.73 -11.13
C MET A 129 8.43 5.63 -11.63
N PHE A 130 8.51 5.36 -12.93
CA PHE A 130 7.62 4.44 -13.63
C PHE A 130 8.41 3.37 -14.41
N SER A 131 7.89 2.14 -14.43
CA SER A 131 8.37 1.06 -15.29
C SER A 131 7.20 0.27 -15.86
N THR A 132 6.86 0.53 -17.12
CA THR A 132 5.80 -0.22 -17.81
C THR A 132 6.18 -1.68 -18.07
N GLU A 133 7.47 -1.95 -18.30
CA GLU A 133 8.02 -3.31 -18.45
C GLU A 133 7.77 -4.13 -17.18
N LYS A 134 8.04 -3.53 -16.02
CA LYS A 134 7.82 -4.17 -14.71
C LYS A 134 6.42 -3.92 -14.15
N LYS A 135 5.46 -3.36 -14.91
CA LYS A 135 4.11 -3.05 -14.41
C LYS A 135 4.09 -2.26 -13.08
N PHE A 136 5.08 -1.40 -12.90
CA PHE A 136 5.23 -0.54 -11.74
C PHE A 136 4.92 0.91 -12.12
N TYR A 137 3.91 1.49 -11.48
CA TYR A 137 3.36 2.80 -11.76
C TYR A 137 3.44 3.69 -10.52
N GLY A 138 4.65 3.94 -10.03
CA GLY A 138 4.88 4.71 -8.80
C GLY A 138 5.17 6.18 -9.05
N GLY A 139 5.12 6.97 -7.98
CA GLY A 139 5.55 8.35 -8.06
C GLY A 139 4.46 9.29 -8.57
N HIS A 140 3.25 9.16 -8.03
CA HIS A 140 2.22 10.18 -8.24
C HIS A 140 2.36 11.31 -7.22
N GLY A 141 2.71 12.50 -7.69
CA GLY A 141 2.82 13.71 -6.87
C GLY A 141 1.47 14.30 -6.44
N ILE A 142 0.40 14.05 -7.20
CA ILE A 142 -0.96 14.46 -6.85
C ILE A 142 -1.53 13.48 -5.84
N VAL A 143 -1.78 13.96 -4.62
CA VAL A 143 -2.28 13.16 -3.51
C VAL A 143 -3.61 12.47 -3.88
N GLY A 144 -3.63 11.13 -3.82
CA GLY A 144 -4.80 10.30 -4.09
C GLY A 144 -5.00 9.93 -5.56
N ALA A 145 -4.26 10.53 -6.50
CA ALA A 145 -4.44 10.25 -7.93
C ALA A 145 -4.11 8.79 -8.30
N GLN A 146 -3.15 8.20 -7.59
CA GLN A 146 -2.73 6.82 -7.77
C GLN A 146 -3.84 5.80 -7.47
N VAL A 147 -4.84 6.19 -6.65
CA VAL A 147 -5.98 5.32 -6.32
C VAL A 147 -6.91 5.19 -7.54
N SER A 148 -7.25 6.32 -8.16
CA SER A 148 -8.08 6.34 -9.37
C SER A 148 -7.38 5.68 -10.55
N LEU A 149 -6.08 5.94 -10.71
CA LEU A 149 -5.28 5.31 -11.76
C LEU A 149 -5.12 3.81 -11.52
N GLY A 150 -4.92 3.38 -10.27
CA GLY A 150 -4.87 1.96 -9.91
C GLY A 150 -6.19 1.24 -10.17
N THR A 151 -7.31 1.92 -9.93
CA THR A 151 -8.64 1.42 -10.30
C THR A 151 -8.75 1.21 -11.80
N GLY A 152 -8.17 2.11 -12.60
CA GLY A 152 -8.06 1.95 -14.05
C GLY A 152 -7.19 0.76 -14.46
N LEU A 153 -6.06 0.52 -13.79
CA LEU A 153 -5.22 -0.67 -14.02
C LEU A 153 -5.99 -1.96 -13.70
N ALA A 154 -6.74 -1.99 -12.60
CA ALA A 154 -7.59 -3.13 -12.25
C ALA A 154 -8.70 -3.37 -13.27
N PHE A 155 -9.30 -2.29 -13.78
CA PHE A 155 -10.26 -2.38 -14.88
C PHE A 155 -9.61 -2.98 -16.12
N ALA A 156 -8.38 -2.57 -16.47
CA ALA A 156 -7.65 -3.12 -17.61
C ALA A 156 -7.39 -4.63 -17.44
N HIS A 157 -6.94 -5.08 -16.26
CA HIS A 157 -6.77 -6.50 -15.98
C HIS A 157 -8.06 -7.30 -16.15
N LYS A 158 -9.17 -6.79 -15.59
CA LYS A 158 -10.49 -7.41 -15.76
C LYS A 158 -10.94 -7.44 -17.21
N TYR A 159 -10.81 -6.32 -17.91
CA TYR A 159 -11.26 -6.15 -19.29
C TYR A 159 -10.49 -7.05 -20.26
N ASN A 160 -9.19 -7.25 -20.02
CA ASN A 160 -8.34 -8.11 -20.84
C ASN A 160 -8.35 -9.58 -20.42
N GLU A 161 -9.05 -9.92 -19.33
CA GLU A 161 -9.12 -11.28 -18.77
C GLU A 161 -7.72 -11.91 -18.52
N ASP A 162 -6.73 -11.09 -18.14
CA ASP A 162 -5.33 -11.53 -17.99
C ASP A 162 -5.03 -12.17 -16.62
N GLY A 163 -6.00 -12.12 -15.70
CA GLY A 163 -5.90 -12.66 -14.35
C GLY A 163 -5.01 -11.84 -13.41
N GLY A 164 -4.57 -10.65 -13.82
CA GLY A 164 -3.75 -9.75 -13.01
C GLY A 164 -4.55 -9.01 -11.95
N VAL A 165 -3.85 -8.58 -10.90
CA VAL A 165 -4.38 -7.78 -9.80
C VAL A 165 -3.64 -6.45 -9.75
N ALA A 166 -4.36 -5.36 -9.50
CA ALA A 166 -3.73 -4.08 -9.17
C ALA A 166 -3.59 -3.92 -7.65
N MET A 167 -2.43 -3.51 -7.18
CA MET A 167 -2.19 -3.15 -5.79
C MET A 167 -1.88 -1.65 -5.71
N ALA A 168 -2.80 -0.89 -5.12
CA ALA A 168 -2.75 0.57 -5.09
C ALA A 168 -2.42 1.09 -3.69
N TYR A 169 -1.24 1.67 -3.53
CA TYR A 169 -0.71 2.18 -2.27
C TYR A 169 -0.97 3.67 -2.11
N PHE A 170 -1.44 4.07 -0.93
CA PHE A 170 -1.69 5.47 -0.60
C PHE A 170 -1.62 5.71 0.91
N GLY A 171 -1.26 6.92 1.30
CA GLY A 171 -1.14 7.27 2.72
C GLY A 171 -2.48 7.57 3.39
N ASP A 172 -2.45 7.67 4.72
CA ASP A 172 -3.58 8.12 5.53
C ASP A 172 -4.17 9.47 5.06
N GLY A 173 -3.33 10.46 4.75
CA GLY A 173 -3.77 11.74 4.21
C GLY A 173 -4.44 11.64 2.83
N ALA A 174 -3.97 10.74 1.98
CA ALA A 174 -4.55 10.51 0.64
C ALA A 174 -5.93 9.85 0.72
N SER A 175 -6.19 9.08 1.78
CA SER A 175 -7.47 8.39 2.02
C SER A 175 -8.67 9.34 2.21
N ASN A 176 -8.41 10.64 2.41
CA ASN A 176 -9.44 11.66 2.56
C ASN A 176 -9.81 12.37 1.24
N GLN A 177 -9.18 12.03 0.11
CA GLN A 177 -9.47 12.65 -1.18
C GLN A 177 -10.76 12.12 -1.79
N GLY A 178 -11.60 12.99 -2.37
CA GLY A 178 -12.90 12.59 -2.96
C GLY A 178 -12.77 11.50 -4.03
N GLN A 179 -11.75 11.60 -4.88
CA GLN A 179 -11.47 10.62 -5.93
C GLN A 179 -11.22 9.18 -5.41
N VAL A 180 -10.81 9.02 -4.15
CA VAL A 180 -10.66 7.70 -3.51
C VAL A 180 -12.03 7.04 -3.31
N TYR A 181 -13.03 7.81 -2.88
CA TYR A 181 -14.40 7.31 -2.68
C TYR A 181 -15.08 6.98 -4.00
N GLU A 182 -14.86 7.82 -5.03
CA GLU A 182 -15.31 7.53 -6.39
C GLU A 182 -14.71 6.22 -6.92
N SER A 183 -13.42 6.01 -6.68
CA SER A 183 -12.69 4.78 -7.05
C SER A 183 -13.25 3.56 -6.34
N PHE A 184 -13.53 3.65 -5.03
CA PHE A 184 -14.14 2.56 -4.26
C PHE A 184 -15.50 2.17 -4.83
N ASN A 185 -16.36 3.16 -5.09
CA ASN A 185 -17.68 2.90 -5.66
C ASN A 185 -17.59 2.12 -6.98
N MET A 186 -16.72 2.57 -7.89
CA MET A 186 -16.55 1.95 -9.20
C MET A 186 -15.92 0.56 -9.11
N ALA A 187 -14.91 0.39 -8.26
CA ALA A 187 -14.25 -0.89 -8.06
C ALA A 187 -15.18 -1.98 -7.52
N GLU A 188 -16.04 -1.64 -6.55
CA GLU A 188 -17.04 -2.61 -6.06
C GLU A 188 -18.11 -2.87 -7.11
N LEU A 189 -18.68 -1.81 -7.70
CA LEU A 189 -19.76 -1.93 -8.68
C LEU A 189 -19.39 -2.86 -9.82
N TRP A 190 -18.13 -2.76 -10.27
CA TRP A 190 -17.61 -3.57 -11.35
C TRP A 190 -16.85 -4.80 -10.89
N LYS A 191 -16.77 -5.10 -9.59
CA LYS A 191 -16.00 -6.23 -9.04
C LYS A 191 -14.60 -6.30 -9.62
N LEU A 192 -13.87 -5.20 -9.51
CA LEU A 192 -12.52 -5.06 -10.05
C LEU A 192 -11.49 -5.79 -9.19
N PRO A 193 -10.43 -6.34 -9.82
CA PRO A 193 -9.36 -7.02 -9.12
C PRO A 193 -8.35 -6.03 -8.55
N ILE A 194 -8.70 -5.36 -7.45
CA ILE A 194 -7.84 -4.35 -6.81
C ILE A 194 -7.72 -4.54 -5.30
N ILE A 195 -6.50 -4.41 -4.80
CA ILE A 195 -6.16 -4.31 -3.38
C ILE A 195 -5.77 -2.86 -3.10
N TYR A 196 -6.56 -2.18 -2.27
CA TYR A 196 -6.27 -0.82 -1.81
C TYR A 196 -5.46 -0.89 -0.52
N VAL A 197 -4.21 -0.44 -0.56
CA VAL A 197 -3.29 -0.49 0.57
C VAL A 197 -3.12 0.91 1.16
N ILE A 198 -3.65 1.11 2.36
CA ILE A 198 -3.50 2.33 3.14
C ILE A 198 -2.26 2.20 4.01
N GLU A 199 -1.20 2.93 3.70
CA GLU A 199 -0.03 3.06 4.55
C GLU A 199 -0.30 4.10 5.63
N ASN A 200 -0.85 3.67 6.75
CA ASN A 200 -1.17 4.55 7.86
C ASN A 200 0.06 4.77 8.73
N ASN A 201 0.86 5.77 8.38
CA ASN A 201 2.06 6.18 9.13
C ASN A 201 1.78 7.26 10.21
N GLN A 202 0.49 7.46 10.52
CA GLN A 202 -0.07 8.37 11.52
C GLN A 202 -0.06 9.86 11.15
N TYR A 203 0.56 10.28 10.03
CA TYR A 203 0.72 11.71 9.71
C TYR A 203 0.68 12.05 8.21
N ALA A 204 -0.26 12.93 7.85
CA ALA A 204 -0.29 13.64 6.58
C ALA A 204 0.55 14.93 6.66
N MET A 205 1.79 14.89 6.17
CA MET A 205 2.81 15.92 6.42
C MET A 205 3.00 16.14 7.94
N GLY A 206 2.30 17.10 8.54
CA GLY A 206 2.30 17.38 10.00
C GLY A 206 0.94 17.17 10.70
N THR A 207 -0.10 16.79 9.97
CA THR A 207 -1.45 16.60 10.53
C THR A 207 -1.65 15.15 10.91
N SER A 208 -1.95 14.87 12.19
CA SER A 208 -2.23 13.51 12.66
C SER A 208 -3.56 12.98 12.11
N VAL A 209 -3.69 11.65 11.99
CA VAL A 209 -4.90 11.00 11.46
C VAL A 209 -6.15 11.36 12.25
N ASN A 210 -6.09 11.28 13.58
CA ASN A 210 -7.21 11.62 14.48
C ASN A 210 -7.66 13.09 14.43
N ARG A 211 -6.86 13.98 13.81
CA ARG A 211 -7.21 15.40 13.60
C ARG A 211 -7.76 15.67 12.20
N SER A 212 -7.64 14.72 11.29
CA SER A 212 -8.04 14.87 9.88
C SER A 212 -9.09 13.86 9.42
N SER A 213 -9.38 12.86 10.25
CA SER A 213 -10.28 11.75 9.92
C SER A 213 -11.34 11.58 11.00
N ALA A 214 -12.62 11.60 10.62
CA ALA A 214 -13.73 11.36 11.54
C ALA A 214 -13.82 9.88 11.97
N GLU A 215 -13.49 8.97 11.05
CA GLU A 215 -13.22 7.56 11.33
C GLU A 215 -11.72 7.35 11.08
N ASP A 216 -10.97 7.11 12.16
CA ASP A 216 -9.51 6.98 12.14
C ASP A 216 -9.04 5.53 11.98
N GLN A 217 -9.96 4.57 12.02
CA GLN A 217 -9.73 3.18 11.62
C GLN A 217 -9.94 3.04 10.10
N LEU A 218 -8.89 3.34 9.33
CA LEU A 218 -9.00 3.56 7.89
C LEU A 218 -9.36 2.31 7.09
N TYR A 219 -9.18 1.10 7.64
CA TYR A 219 -9.68 -0.13 7.00
C TYR A 219 -11.20 -0.11 6.79
N LYS A 220 -11.96 0.63 7.62
CA LYS A 220 -13.42 0.75 7.52
C LYS A 220 -13.91 1.69 6.42
N ARG A 221 -13.02 2.38 5.70
CA ARG A 221 -13.40 3.37 4.67
C ARG A 221 -14.21 2.77 3.52
N GLY A 222 -14.11 1.45 3.32
CA GLY A 222 -14.86 0.71 2.32
C GLY A 222 -16.30 0.33 2.70
N GLU A 223 -16.70 0.47 3.98
CA GLU A 223 -17.94 -0.14 4.51
C GLU A 223 -19.22 0.38 3.83
N SER A 224 -19.26 1.68 3.49
CA SER A 224 -20.37 2.28 2.75
C SER A 224 -20.48 1.77 1.31
N PHE A 225 -19.36 1.29 0.75
CA PHE A 225 -19.27 0.71 -0.59
C PHE A 225 -19.27 -0.81 -0.56
N ARG A 226 -19.52 -1.46 0.60
CA ARG A 226 -19.47 -2.92 0.76
C ARG A 226 -18.09 -3.55 0.49
N ILE A 227 -17.02 -2.76 0.50
CA ILE A 227 -15.65 -3.25 0.35
C ILE A 227 -15.14 -3.69 1.73
N PRO A 228 -14.75 -4.95 1.92
CA PRO A 228 -14.18 -5.39 3.19
C PRO A 228 -12.81 -4.74 3.42
N GLY A 229 -12.50 -4.50 4.69
CA GLY A 229 -11.22 -3.98 5.12
C GLY A 229 -10.58 -4.82 6.21
N ILE A 230 -9.26 -4.90 6.20
CA ILE A 230 -8.45 -5.59 7.21
C ILE A 230 -7.41 -4.60 7.74
N GLN A 231 -7.30 -4.49 9.07
CA GLN A 231 -6.17 -3.79 9.70
C GLN A 231 -5.03 -4.78 9.95
N VAL A 232 -3.82 -4.39 9.59
CA VAL A 232 -2.62 -5.22 9.65
C VAL A 232 -1.53 -4.48 10.41
N ASP A 233 -0.76 -5.20 11.24
CA ASP A 233 0.50 -4.68 11.76
C ASP A 233 1.50 -4.53 10.62
N GLY A 234 1.65 -3.31 10.11
CA GLY A 234 2.56 -2.98 9.02
C GLY A 234 4.04 -3.01 9.41
N MET A 235 4.35 -3.29 10.68
CA MET A 235 5.72 -3.43 11.18
C MET A 235 6.16 -4.90 11.25
N ASP A 236 5.26 -5.87 11.06
CA ASP A 236 5.58 -7.30 10.97
C ASP A 236 5.44 -7.79 9.52
N VAL A 237 6.59 -8.05 8.89
CA VAL A 237 6.64 -8.50 7.48
C VAL A 237 5.88 -9.81 7.24
N LEU A 238 5.77 -10.69 8.25
CA LEU A 238 5.01 -11.93 8.13
C LEU A 238 3.50 -11.71 8.26
N ALA A 239 3.08 -10.70 9.04
CA ALA A 239 1.68 -10.27 9.07
C ALA A 239 1.30 -9.61 7.73
N CYS A 240 2.16 -8.75 7.19
CA CYS A 240 1.99 -8.17 5.85
C CYS A 240 1.86 -9.26 4.77
N ARG A 241 2.77 -10.26 4.76
CA ARG A 241 2.73 -11.35 3.77
C ARG A 241 1.46 -12.17 3.86
N GLY A 242 1.02 -12.51 5.08
CA GLY A 242 -0.23 -13.25 5.29
C GLY A 242 -1.46 -12.46 4.86
N ALA A 243 -1.49 -11.15 5.12
CA ALA A 243 -2.56 -10.28 4.65
C ALA A 243 -2.60 -10.19 3.11
N ALA A 244 -1.44 -10.21 2.44
CA ALA A 244 -1.38 -10.30 0.99
C ALA A 244 -1.96 -11.62 0.46
N GLU A 245 -1.69 -12.76 1.10
CA GLU A 245 -2.26 -14.05 0.67
C GLU A 245 -3.79 -14.02 0.69
N GLU A 246 -4.38 -13.55 1.79
CA GLU A 246 -5.83 -13.48 1.92
C GLU A 246 -6.43 -12.47 0.93
N ALA A 247 -5.84 -11.27 0.80
CA ALA A 247 -6.33 -10.24 -0.10
C ALA A 247 -6.24 -10.67 -1.58
N LEU A 248 -5.14 -11.32 -1.97
CA LEU A 248 -4.96 -11.85 -3.33
C LEU A 248 -5.93 -13.00 -3.60
N ALA A 249 -6.13 -13.92 -2.65
CA ALA A 249 -7.09 -14.99 -2.79
C ALA A 249 -8.52 -14.44 -2.94
N TRP A 250 -8.91 -13.47 -2.13
CA TRP A 250 -10.20 -12.78 -2.22
C TRP A 250 -10.44 -12.17 -3.59
N VAL A 251 -9.47 -11.37 -4.05
CA VAL A 251 -9.56 -10.64 -5.30
C VAL A 251 -9.55 -11.58 -6.50
N ARG A 252 -8.64 -12.57 -6.53
CA ARG A 252 -8.54 -13.55 -7.62
C ARG A 252 -9.73 -14.49 -7.69
N ALA A 253 -10.47 -14.68 -6.59
CA ALA A 253 -11.75 -15.38 -6.58
C ALA A 253 -12.92 -14.54 -7.16
N GLY A 254 -12.66 -13.31 -7.63
CA GLY A 254 -13.67 -12.46 -8.26
C GLY A 254 -14.64 -11.79 -7.27
N LYS A 255 -14.31 -11.79 -5.97
CA LYS A 255 -15.18 -11.22 -4.92
C LYS A 255 -15.20 -9.69 -4.90
N GLY A 256 -14.31 -9.07 -5.69
CA GLY A 256 -14.19 -7.63 -5.85
C GLY A 256 -13.03 -7.05 -5.05
N PRO A 257 -13.01 -5.72 -4.82
CA PRO A 257 -11.92 -5.05 -4.14
C PRO A 257 -11.83 -5.42 -2.65
N ILE A 258 -10.68 -5.11 -2.05
CA ILE A 258 -10.43 -5.21 -0.61
C ILE A 258 -9.51 -4.06 -0.15
N ILE A 259 -9.67 -3.60 1.09
CA ILE A 259 -8.80 -2.60 1.72
C ILE A 259 -7.89 -3.27 2.76
N LEU A 260 -6.60 -2.94 2.72
CA LEU A 260 -5.64 -3.25 3.77
C LEU A 260 -5.18 -1.94 4.42
N GLU A 261 -5.41 -1.77 5.72
CA GLU A 261 -4.80 -0.68 6.49
C GLU A 261 -3.55 -1.20 7.19
N MET A 262 -2.40 -0.74 6.71
CA MET A 262 -1.09 -1.10 7.25
C MET A 262 -0.73 -0.08 8.34
N LYS A 263 -0.84 -0.47 9.60
CA LYS A 263 -0.41 0.36 10.73
C LYS A 263 1.11 0.38 10.77
N THR A 264 1.70 1.51 10.42
CA THR A 264 3.15 1.71 10.35
C THR A 264 3.53 3.06 10.94
N TYR A 265 4.80 3.48 10.82
CA TYR A 265 5.25 4.76 11.35
C TYR A 265 6.35 5.39 10.49
N ARG A 266 6.27 6.71 10.28
CA ARG A 266 7.24 7.47 9.50
C ARG A 266 8.39 7.94 10.40
N TYR A 267 9.58 7.35 10.24
CA TYR A 267 10.73 7.66 11.13
C TYR A 267 11.42 8.98 10.82
N ARG A 268 11.22 9.53 9.63
CA ARG A 268 11.83 10.78 9.16
C ARG A 268 10.77 11.87 8.93
N GLY A 269 11.27 13.06 8.60
CA GLY A 269 10.44 14.17 8.11
C GLY A 269 9.58 13.75 6.91
N HIS A 270 8.66 14.64 6.52
CA HIS A 270 7.78 14.35 5.40
C HIS A 270 8.57 14.16 4.08
N SER A 271 9.47 15.10 3.83
CA SER A 271 10.43 15.19 2.72
C SER A 271 11.74 15.83 3.16
#